data_AF-A0A2X2JIF1-F1
#
_entry.id   AF-A0A2X2JIF1-F1
#
_cell.length_a   1.000
_cell.length_b   1.000
_cell.length_c   1.000
_cell.angle_alpha   90.00
_cell.angle_beta   90.00
_cell.angle_gamma   90.00
#
_symmetry.space_group_name_H-M   'P 1'
#
loop_
_entity.id
_entity.type
_entity.pdbx_description
1 polymer ?
#
loop_
_entity_poly.entity_id
_entity_poly.type
_entity_poly.pdbx_seq_one_letter_code
_entity_poly.pdbx_strand_id
1 'polypeptide(L)'
;MKKIILAFLHFVIMLSAANAQNSINFYHSYPAGGRLAMFVDSGARNVYYENIFPNQPQTAFNYLKGIKNIGIQIYFRKTERVQDYRYTILADNKPIAVNKLIDTAQLKNVDRGEEEVRRSATLGTFAIKDKTITILTYDIQRPQEVYKNVFYGRPIPKAKIKTFAKRFATKNGVDYSYVTDPKDRTSITFTNKDDELTIVKDRSDIDYLYYTSIKDKQTNKIIFESTAWQYGGYLDEAYKLSPYVKIDKSIFKKSGDYEIIIQPLIKWDKYADSNISSGEIEKIYDPAYAFYHYR
;
A
#
# COMPACT_ATOMS: atom_id res chain seq x y z
N MET A 1 -9.43 47.35 27.90
CA MET A 1 -8.22 46.52 28.12
C MET A 1 -8.52 45.05 28.44
N LYS A 2 -9.31 44.71 29.48
CA LYS A 2 -9.58 43.29 29.86
C LYS A 2 -10.15 42.40 28.73
N LYS A 3 -11.08 42.92 27.92
CA LYS A 3 -11.69 42.18 26.78
C LYS A 3 -10.70 41.89 25.63
N ILE A 4 -9.76 42.80 25.37
CA ILE A 4 -8.75 42.65 24.31
C ILE A 4 -7.70 41.61 24.75
N ILE A 5 -7.29 41.66 26.02
CA ILE A 5 -6.38 40.67 26.60
C ILE A 5 -7.01 39.26 26.58
N LEU A 6 -8.30 39.14 26.91
CA LEU A 6 -9.01 37.86 26.83
C LEU A 6 -9.09 37.32 25.40
N ALA A 7 -9.38 38.17 24.41
CA ALA A 7 -9.45 37.77 23.01
C ALA A 7 -8.07 37.32 22.48
N PHE A 8 -7.00 38.05 22.83
CA PHE A 8 -5.64 37.67 22.47
C PHE A 8 -5.22 36.34 23.13
N LEU A 9 -5.59 36.14 24.39
CA LEU A 9 -5.33 34.88 25.10
C LEU A 9 -6.08 33.70 24.47
N HIS A 10 -7.35 33.88 24.09
CA HIS A 10 -8.11 32.86 23.35
C HIS A 10 -7.48 32.54 21.99
N PHE A 11 -7.00 33.56 21.28
CA PHE A 11 -6.30 33.38 20.01
C PHE A 11 -5.00 32.58 20.19
N VAL A 12 -4.18 32.91 21.20
CA VAL A 12 -2.95 32.16 21.51
C VAL A 12 -3.27 30.71 21.90
N ILE A 13 -4.29 30.47 22.74
CA ILE A 13 -4.71 29.11 23.13
C ILE A 13 -5.20 28.31 21.91
N MET A 14 -6.01 28.92 21.03
CA MET A 14 -6.49 28.30 19.79
C MET A 14 -5.33 27.97 18.84
N LEU A 15 -4.36 28.87 18.69
CA LEU A 15 -3.14 28.63 17.90
C LEU A 15 -2.29 27.49 18.46
N SER A 16 -2.08 27.46 19.78
CA SER A 16 -1.34 26.39 20.44
C SER A 16 -2.06 25.04 20.32
N ALA A 17 -3.38 25.01 20.48
CA ALA A 17 -4.19 23.81 20.28
C ALA A 17 -4.13 23.31 18.83
N ALA A 18 -4.25 24.22 17.85
CA ALA A 18 -4.10 23.88 16.43
C ALA A 18 -2.70 23.37 16.09
N ASN A 19 -1.64 23.92 16.70
CA ASN A 19 -0.28 23.45 16.49
C ASN A 19 -0.02 22.08 17.14
N ALA A 20 -0.52 21.85 18.36
CA ALA A 20 -0.44 20.56 19.04
C ALA A 20 -1.24 19.47 18.32
N GLN A 21 -2.34 19.82 17.65
CA GLN A 21 -3.12 18.93 16.79
C GLN A 21 -2.40 18.52 15.49
N ASN A 22 -1.32 19.24 15.14
CA ASN A 22 -0.54 19.05 13.92
C ASN A 22 0.87 18.46 14.17
N SER A 23 1.24 18.21 15.43
CA SER A 23 2.50 17.53 15.78
C SER A 23 2.30 16.03 15.89
N ILE A 24 3.38 15.26 15.66
CA ILE A 24 3.36 13.80 15.80
C ILE A 24 3.03 13.42 17.25
N ASN A 25 2.03 12.55 17.41
CA ASN A 25 1.70 11.95 18.69
C ASN A 25 2.52 10.68 18.92
N PHE A 26 3.65 10.81 19.62
CA PHE A 26 4.49 9.65 19.95
C PHE A 26 3.91 8.74 21.04
N TYR A 27 2.76 9.10 21.66
CA TYR A 27 2.06 8.24 22.61
C TYR A 27 1.14 7.22 21.92
N HIS A 28 0.78 7.45 20.66
CA HIS A 28 -0.09 6.56 19.91
C HIS A 28 0.63 6.02 18.68
N SER A 29 0.91 4.72 18.70
CA SER A 29 1.57 4.03 17.60
C SER A 29 0.60 3.20 16.79
N TYR A 30 0.77 3.18 15.48
CA TYR A 30 0.11 2.28 14.55
C TYR A 30 1.09 1.23 14.06
N PRO A 31 0.63 -0.01 13.78
CA PRO A 31 1.48 -0.92 13.07
C PRO A 31 1.77 -0.39 11.68
N ALA A 32 3.01 -0.53 11.21
CA ALA A 32 3.38 -0.15 9.84
C ALA A 32 3.78 -1.34 8.97
N GLY A 33 3.70 -2.56 9.50
CA GLY A 33 4.12 -3.80 8.86
C GLY A 33 5.49 -4.32 9.30
N GLY A 34 5.64 -5.65 9.28
CA GLY A 34 6.89 -6.34 9.61
C GLY A 34 7.35 -6.11 11.04
N ARG A 35 8.27 -5.17 11.26
CA ARG A 35 8.82 -4.80 12.58
C ARG A 35 8.72 -3.31 12.86
N LEU A 36 8.05 -2.57 11.96
CA LEU A 36 7.98 -1.12 12.02
C LEU A 36 6.68 -0.71 12.67
N ALA A 37 6.75 0.23 13.61
CA ALA A 37 5.59 1.02 14.02
C ALA A 37 5.76 2.45 13.50
N MET A 38 4.62 3.10 13.30
CA MET A 38 4.58 4.51 12.92
C MET A 38 3.77 5.32 13.91
N PHE A 39 4.13 6.60 13.99
CA PHE A 39 3.47 7.62 14.77
C PHE A 39 3.08 8.74 13.81
N VAL A 40 1.87 9.25 13.91
CA VAL A 40 1.32 10.25 12.98
C VAL A 40 0.93 11.51 13.73
N ASP A 41 0.55 12.56 13.02
CA ASP A 41 0.04 13.78 13.63
C ASP A 41 -1.18 13.48 14.55
N SER A 42 -1.25 14.13 15.71
CA SER A 42 -2.26 13.87 16.74
C SER A 42 -3.72 14.04 16.28
N GLY A 43 -3.97 14.85 15.25
CA GLY A 43 -5.28 15.01 14.62
C GLY A 43 -5.59 14.05 13.47
N ALA A 44 -4.71 13.10 13.15
CA ALA A 44 -4.90 12.19 12.02
C ALA A 44 -6.06 11.23 12.26
N ARG A 45 -6.97 11.14 11.28
CA ARG A 45 -8.13 10.20 11.28
C ARG A 45 -8.12 9.20 10.14
N ASN A 46 -7.27 9.42 9.13
CA ASN A 46 -7.22 8.64 7.89
C ASN A 46 -5.94 7.80 7.86
N VAL A 47 -5.78 6.90 8.83
CA VAL A 47 -4.60 6.05 8.97
C VAL A 47 -4.98 4.62 8.60
N TYR A 48 -4.79 4.24 7.33
CA TYR A 48 -5.06 2.87 6.90
C TYR A 48 -3.74 2.12 6.78
N TYR A 49 -3.50 1.20 7.69
CA TYR A 49 -2.17 0.63 7.85
C TYR A 49 -2.14 -0.88 7.63
N GLU A 50 -0.92 -1.39 7.41
CA GLU A 50 -0.64 -2.82 7.29
C GLU A 50 -1.51 -3.53 6.25
N ASN A 51 -1.75 -2.85 5.12
CA ASN A 51 -2.37 -3.49 3.99
C ASN A 51 -1.33 -4.43 3.37
N ILE A 52 -1.61 -5.73 3.48
CA ILE A 52 -0.81 -6.82 2.92
C ILE A 52 -1.48 -7.36 1.66
N PHE A 53 -0.68 -7.80 0.70
CA PHE A 53 -1.18 -8.26 -0.61
C PHE A 53 -0.71 -9.69 -0.89
N PRO A 54 -1.60 -10.61 -1.31
CA PRO A 54 -1.22 -12.00 -1.59
C PRO A 54 -0.12 -12.15 -2.64
N ASN A 55 -0.04 -11.22 -3.58
CA ASN A 55 0.91 -11.21 -4.70
C ASN A 55 2.26 -10.53 -4.37
N GLN A 56 2.42 -9.95 -3.17
CA GLN A 56 3.62 -9.25 -2.73
C GLN A 56 3.94 -9.65 -1.28
N PRO A 57 4.51 -10.84 -1.05
CA PRO A 57 4.93 -11.25 0.27
C PRO A 57 5.93 -10.25 0.86
N GLN A 58 5.97 -10.15 2.19
CA GLN A 58 6.88 -9.23 2.92
C GLN A 58 6.72 -7.75 2.55
N THR A 59 5.59 -7.36 1.95
CA THR A 59 5.26 -5.97 1.65
C THR A 59 4.05 -5.51 2.47
N ALA A 60 4.19 -4.36 3.14
CA ALA A 60 3.10 -3.67 3.80
C ALA A 60 2.89 -2.29 3.19
N PHE A 61 1.62 -1.89 3.05
CA PHE A 61 1.22 -0.59 2.55
C PHE A 61 0.38 0.16 3.58
N ASN A 62 0.81 1.39 3.86
CA ASN A 62 0.19 2.31 4.80
C ASN A 62 -0.29 3.54 4.01
N TYR A 63 -1.60 3.71 3.90
CA TYR A 63 -2.22 4.85 3.23
C TYR A 63 -2.53 5.96 4.23
N LEU A 64 -1.89 7.11 4.02
CA LEU A 64 -1.75 8.19 5.00
C LEU A 64 -2.18 9.54 4.40
N LYS A 65 -3.26 9.54 3.61
CA LYS A 65 -3.72 10.74 2.90
C LYS A 65 -4.10 11.85 3.90
N GLY A 66 -3.50 13.02 3.70
CA GLY A 66 -3.76 14.21 4.52
C GLY A 66 -2.92 14.32 5.79
N ILE A 67 -2.09 13.31 6.09
CA ILE A 67 -1.13 13.35 7.19
C ILE A 67 0.10 14.16 6.76
N LYS A 68 0.61 15.02 7.63
CA LYS A 68 1.75 15.90 7.36
C LYS A 68 3.05 15.19 7.64
N ASN A 69 3.17 14.56 8.81
CA ASN A 69 4.41 13.94 9.25
C ASN A 69 4.19 12.54 9.82
N ILE A 70 5.24 11.73 9.72
CA ILE A 70 5.32 10.42 10.36
C ILE A 70 6.63 10.27 11.12
N GLY A 71 6.56 9.71 12.32
CA GLY A 71 7.70 9.15 13.03
C GLY A 71 7.72 7.64 12.84
N ILE A 72 8.90 7.06 12.62
CA ILE A 72 9.02 5.62 12.37
C ILE A 72 10.00 5.01 13.36
N GLN A 73 9.59 3.90 13.97
CA GLN A 73 10.43 3.08 14.85
C GLN A 73 10.47 1.64 14.36
N ILE A 74 11.60 0.99 14.57
CA ILE A 74 11.79 -0.44 14.35
C ILE A 74 11.96 -1.14 15.71
N TYR A 75 11.33 -2.31 15.85
CA TYR A 75 11.34 -3.09 17.08
C TYR A 75 12.11 -4.40 16.94
N PHE A 76 12.74 -4.82 18.03
CA PHE A 76 13.52 -6.04 18.16
C PHE A 76 13.21 -6.73 19.49
N ARG A 77 13.21 -8.06 19.47
CA ARG A 77 13.22 -8.87 20.70
C ARG A 77 14.57 -8.73 21.40
N LYS A 78 14.66 -9.04 22.69
CA LYS A 78 15.93 -8.95 23.44
C LYS A 78 16.95 -9.98 22.98
N THR A 79 16.47 -11.14 22.52
CA THR A 79 17.30 -12.26 22.03
C THR A 79 17.92 -12.01 20.66
N GLU A 80 17.45 -11.00 19.93
CA GLU A 80 17.90 -10.75 18.56
C GLU A 80 19.23 -9.99 18.48
N ARG A 81 20.01 -10.33 17.46
CA ARG A 81 21.26 -9.65 17.09
C ARG A 81 20.96 -8.42 16.24
N VAL A 82 20.66 -7.31 16.90
CA VAL A 82 20.28 -6.04 16.23
C VAL A 82 21.34 -5.54 15.24
N GLN A 83 22.63 -5.79 15.51
CA GLN A 83 23.74 -5.42 14.61
C GLN A 83 23.69 -6.11 13.24
N ASP A 84 22.94 -7.19 13.09
CA ASP A 84 22.81 -7.91 11.82
C ASP A 84 21.74 -7.27 10.92
N TYR A 85 20.92 -6.35 11.44
CA TYR A 85 19.87 -5.71 10.65
C TYR A 85 20.41 -4.53 9.85
N ARG A 86 19.83 -4.36 8.66
CA ARG A 86 20.10 -3.24 7.75
C ARG A 86 18.79 -2.60 7.33
N TYR A 87 18.84 -1.31 7.03
CA TYR A 87 17.72 -0.60 6.45
C TYR A 87 18.12 0.37 5.34
N THR A 88 17.20 0.57 4.41
CA THR A 88 17.26 1.58 3.35
C THR A 88 15.97 2.38 3.40
N ILE A 89 16.08 3.71 3.31
CA ILE A 89 14.93 4.61 3.26
C ILE A 89 14.96 5.37 1.94
N LEU A 90 13.83 5.35 1.25
CA LEU A 90 13.60 6.08 0.01
C LEU A 90 12.49 7.10 0.24
N ALA A 91 12.68 8.33 -0.23
CA ALA A 91 11.63 9.33 -0.36
C ALA A 91 11.33 9.55 -1.84
N ASP A 92 10.10 9.29 -2.26
CA ASP A 92 9.68 9.34 -3.66
C ASP A 92 10.62 8.55 -4.59
N ASN A 93 10.95 7.32 -4.17
CA ASN A 93 11.90 6.41 -4.83
C ASN A 93 13.34 6.92 -4.94
N LYS A 94 13.68 8.04 -4.27
CA LYS A 94 15.06 8.55 -4.18
C LYS A 94 15.67 8.15 -2.84
N PRO A 95 16.90 7.60 -2.81
CA PRO A 95 17.53 7.18 -1.57
C PRO A 95 17.85 8.37 -0.67
N ILE A 96 17.47 8.27 0.60
CA ILE A 96 17.90 9.19 1.67
C ILE A 96 18.80 8.50 2.69
N ALA A 97 18.66 7.18 2.83
CA ALA A 97 19.56 6.32 3.59
C ALA A 97 19.68 4.97 2.87
N VAL A 98 20.88 4.44 2.71
CA VAL A 98 21.12 3.18 1.99
C VAL A 98 21.94 2.25 2.86
N ASN A 99 21.45 1.02 3.04
CA ASN A 99 22.14 -0.07 3.73
C ASN A 99 22.74 0.35 5.09
N LYS A 100 21.97 1.12 5.88
CA LYS A 100 22.39 1.59 7.19
C LYS A 100 22.25 0.50 8.23
N LEU A 101 23.24 0.40 9.11
CA LEU A 101 23.17 -0.38 10.35
C LEU A 101 22.18 0.25 11.33
N ILE A 102 21.60 -0.56 12.20
CA ILE A 102 20.88 -0.07 13.37
C ILE A 102 21.89 0.38 14.41
N ASP A 103 21.77 1.63 14.87
CA ASP A 103 22.60 2.16 15.94
C ASP A 103 22.18 1.53 17.28
N THR A 104 22.98 0.59 17.76
CA THR A 104 22.71 -0.15 18.99
C THR A 104 22.80 0.72 20.24
N ALA A 105 23.53 1.85 20.18
CA ALA A 105 23.63 2.79 21.29
C ALA A 105 22.34 3.61 21.48
N GLN A 106 21.51 3.73 20.44
CA GLN A 106 20.23 4.43 20.49
C GLN A 106 19.04 3.52 20.80
N LEU A 107 19.29 2.25 21.09
CA LEU A 107 18.22 1.31 21.45
C LEU A 107 17.59 1.69 22.79
N LYS A 108 16.27 1.84 22.77
CA LYS A 108 15.47 2.09 23.98
C LYS A 108 14.68 0.85 24.31
N ASN A 109 14.68 0.47 25.59
CA ASN A 109 13.72 -0.51 26.08
C ASN A 109 12.32 0.09 25.94
N VAL A 110 11.41 -0.70 25.38
CA VAL A 110 10.00 -0.34 25.26
C VAL A 110 9.22 -1.43 25.97
N ASP A 111 8.58 -1.02 27.06
CA ASP A 111 7.65 -1.84 27.81
C ASP A 111 6.24 -1.36 27.46
N ARG A 112 5.47 -2.23 26.80
CA ARG A 112 4.08 -1.98 26.41
C ARG A 112 3.10 -2.81 27.27
N GLY A 113 3.55 -3.31 28.42
CA GLY A 113 2.78 -4.27 29.23
C GLY A 113 2.81 -5.68 28.64
N GLU A 114 3.89 -6.01 27.94
CA GLU A 114 4.12 -7.30 27.26
C GLU A 114 4.79 -8.33 28.22
N GLU A 115 4.73 -9.62 27.87
CA GLU A 115 5.55 -10.65 28.54
C GLU A 115 7.07 -10.44 28.31
N GLU A 116 7.46 -9.84 27.18
CA GLU A 116 8.85 -9.51 26.86
C GLU A 116 9.03 -8.01 26.57
N VAL A 117 9.84 -7.33 27.39
CA VAL A 117 10.30 -5.96 27.10
C VAL A 117 11.10 -5.96 25.80
N ARG A 118 10.65 -5.20 24.79
CA ARG A 118 11.34 -5.07 23.49
C ARG A 118 12.38 -3.97 23.49
N ARG A 119 13.22 -3.96 22.45
CA ARG A 119 14.11 -2.83 22.13
C ARG A 119 13.61 -2.14 20.87
N SER A 120 13.66 -0.81 20.85
CA SER A 120 13.30 -0.02 19.67
C SER A 120 14.41 0.94 19.26
N ALA A 121 14.50 1.22 17.97
CA ALA A 121 15.30 2.31 17.42
C ALA A 121 14.41 3.22 16.57
N THR A 122 14.63 4.53 16.66
CA THR A 122 13.96 5.50 15.78
C THR A 122 14.69 5.55 14.44
N LEU A 123 13.97 5.30 13.35
CA LEU A 123 14.51 5.39 11.98
C LEU A 123 14.43 6.82 11.43
N GLY A 124 13.54 7.64 11.98
CA GLY A 124 13.47 9.06 11.67
C GLY A 124 12.06 9.63 11.75
N THR A 125 11.98 10.92 11.48
CA THR A 125 10.73 11.65 11.27
C THR A 125 10.73 12.22 9.85
N PHE A 126 9.63 12.04 9.12
CA PHE A 126 9.52 12.39 7.72
C PHE A 126 8.24 13.18 7.45
N ALA A 127 8.34 14.25 6.65
CA ALA A 127 7.17 14.85 6.04
C ALA A 127 6.63 13.89 4.97
N ILE A 128 5.36 13.49 5.10
CA ILE A 128 4.72 12.47 4.25
C ILE A 128 3.66 13.04 3.31
N LYS A 129 3.15 14.25 3.58
CA LYS A 129 2.09 14.85 2.74
C LYS A 129 2.51 14.89 1.27
N ASP A 130 1.68 14.31 0.41
CA ASP A 130 1.89 14.22 -1.04
C ASP A 130 3.19 13.52 -1.46
N LYS A 131 3.75 12.69 -0.55
CA LYS A 131 5.00 11.94 -0.76
C LYS A 131 4.80 10.46 -0.48
N THR A 132 5.77 9.67 -0.93
CA THR A 132 5.92 8.27 -0.56
C THR A 132 7.22 8.09 0.19
N ILE A 133 7.17 7.47 1.37
CA ILE A 133 8.36 6.97 2.06
C ILE A 133 8.35 5.45 1.96
N THR A 134 9.43 4.87 1.49
CA THR A 134 9.60 3.40 1.44
C THR A 134 10.77 3.02 2.33
N ILE A 135 10.54 2.08 3.24
CA ILE A 135 11.59 1.53 4.09
C ILE A 135 11.76 0.05 3.76
N LEU A 136 12.97 -0.32 3.39
CA LEU A 136 13.40 -1.69 3.22
C LEU A 136 14.19 -2.11 4.45
N THR A 137 13.88 -3.24 5.05
CA THR A 137 14.61 -3.82 6.18
C THR A 137 14.94 -5.26 5.92
N TYR A 138 16.14 -5.70 6.28
CA TYR A 138 16.54 -7.10 6.18
C TYR A 138 17.62 -7.43 7.22
N ASP A 139 17.79 -8.73 7.46
CA ASP A 139 18.85 -9.33 8.27
C ASP A 139 19.97 -9.79 7.32
N ILE A 140 21.23 -9.42 7.58
CA ILE A 140 22.36 -9.81 6.71
C ILE A 140 22.59 -11.33 6.68
N GLN A 141 22.09 -12.09 7.66
CA GLN A 141 22.14 -13.55 7.64
C GLN A 141 21.10 -14.14 6.66
N ARG A 142 20.07 -13.36 6.31
CA ARG A 142 18.99 -13.73 5.38
C ARG A 142 18.68 -12.57 4.43
N PRO A 143 19.66 -12.15 3.60
CA PRO A 143 19.54 -10.93 2.79
C PRO A 143 18.44 -11.00 1.72
N GLN A 144 17.98 -12.21 1.37
CA GLN A 144 16.85 -12.44 0.48
C GLN A 144 15.48 -12.13 1.12
N GLU A 145 15.38 -12.09 2.45
CA GLU A 145 14.15 -11.79 3.20
C GLU A 145 14.01 -10.29 3.44
N VAL A 146 13.79 -9.53 2.36
CA VAL A 146 13.64 -8.07 2.42
C VAL A 146 12.19 -7.70 2.69
N TYR A 147 11.94 -7.09 3.84
CA TYR A 147 10.65 -6.49 4.14
C TYR A 147 10.56 -5.08 3.57
N LYS A 148 9.52 -4.83 2.79
CA LYS A 148 9.21 -3.54 2.17
C LYS A 148 8.01 -2.90 2.84
N ASN A 149 8.18 -1.74 3.44
CA ASN A 149 7.11 -0.98 4.06
C ASN A 149 6.94 0.34 3.30
N VAL A 150 5.76 0.54 2.71
CA VAL A 150 5.43 1.73 1.92
C VAL A 150 4.46 2.60 2.71
N PHE A 151 4.87 3.83 2.97
CA PHE A 151 4.06 4.88 3.58
C PHE A 151 3.66 5.84 2.46
N TYR A 152 2.37 5.94 2.17
CA TYR A 152 1.84 6.61 0.99
C TYR A 152 0.92 7.76 1.39
N GLY A 153 1.44 8.99 1.35
CA GLY A 153 0.70 10.20 1.69
C GLY A 153 0.05 10.91 0.49
N ARG A 154 0.25 10.38 -0.72
CA ARG A 154 -0.35 10.89 -1.98
C ARG A 154 -1.81 10.43 -2.12
N PRO A 155 -2.65 11.14 -2.89
CA PRO A 155 -3.91 10.58 -3.35
C PRO A 155 -3.69 9.33 -4.21
N ILE A 156 -4.51 8.30 -4.01
CA ILE A 156 -4.48 7.11 -4.88
C ILE A 156 -4.98 7.53 -6.28
N PRO A 157 -4.18 7.34 -7.34
CA PRO A 157 -4.61 7.68 -8.68
C PRO A 157 -5.77 6.80 -9.13
N LYS A 158 -6.66 7.32 -9.97
CA LYS A 158 -7.68 6.48 -10.60
C LYS A 158 -7.01 5.67 -11.71
N ALA A 159 -7.22 4.37 -11.72
CA ALA A 159 -6.77 3.52 -12.81
C ALA A 159 -7.60 3.81 -14.08
N LYS A 160 -6.94 3.85 -15.23
CA LYS A 160 -7.56 4.01 -16.54
C LYS A 160 -7.20 2.82 -17.43
N ILE A 161 -8.22 2.22 -18.05
CA ILE A 161 -7.99 1.23 -19.11
C ILE A 161 -7.46 1.97 -20.33
N LYS A 162 -6.28 1.58 -20.80
CA LYS A 162 -5.62 2.16 -21.98
C LYS A 162 -5.85 1.31 -23.22
N THR A 163 -5.94 0.00 -23.08
CA THR A 163 -6.13 -0.89 -24.24
C THR A 163 -6.95 -2.12 -23.86
N PHE A 164 -7.88 -2.49 -24.73
CA PHE A 164 -8.36 -3.87 -24.82
C PHE A 164 -7.65 -4.56 -25.99
N ALA A 165 -7.10 -5.74 -25.77
CA ALA A 165 -6.57 -6.57 -26.85
C ALA A 165 -7.33 -7.89 -26.90
N LYS A 166 -7.76 -8.33 -28.09
CA LYS A 166 -8.29 -9.67 -28.29
C LYS A 166 -7.29 -10.51 -29.05
N ARG A 167 -6.91 -11.65 -28.48
CA ARG A 167 -6.09 -12.64 -29.18
C ARG A 167 -6.97 -13.52 -30.05
N PHE A 168 -6.49 -13.83 -31.26
CA PHE A 168 -7.13 -14.79 -32.15
C PHE A 168 -6.10 -15.67 -32.85
N ALA A 169 -6.50 -16.90 -33.18
CA ALA A 169 -5.66 -17.85 -33.88
C ALA A 169 -5.48 -17.48 -35.36
N THR A 170 -4.25 -17.61 -35.86
CA THR A 170 -3.87 -17.48 -37.28
C THR A 170 -3.24 -18.78 -37.78
N LYS A 171 -2.99 -18.89 -39.10
CA LYS A 171 -2.31 -20.07 -39.67
C LYS A 171 -0.89 -20.29 -39.09
N ASN A 172 -0.24 -19.22 -38.63
CA ASN A 172 1.16 -19.22 -38.20
C ASN A 172 1.31 -19.00 -36.69
N GLY A 173 0.24 -19.12 -35.90
CA GLY A 173 0.26 -18.91 -34.46
C GLY A 173 -0.93 -18.07 -33.98
N VAL A 174 -0.64 -16.93 -33.36
CA VAL A 174 -1.65 -16.01 -32.81
C VAL A 174 -1.37 -14.58 -33.25
N ASP A 175 -2.43 -13.78 -33.33
CA ASP A 175 -2.36 -12.34 -33.57
C ASP A 175 -3.39 -11.63 -32.67
N TYR A 176 -3.33 -10.29 -32.62
CA TYR A 176 -4.11 -9.48 -31.70
C TYR A 176 -4.82 -8.34 -32.44
N SER A 177 -6.08 -8.11 -32.06
CA SER A 177 -6.80 -6.90 -32.42
C SER A 177 -6.89 -5.99 -31.20
N TYR A 178 -6.77 -4.68 -31.40
CA TYR A 178 -6.64 -3.72 -30.31
C TYR A 178 -7.75 -2.66 -30.37
N VAL A 179 -8.24 -2.27 -29.20
CA VAL A 179 -9.03 -1.06 -28.97
C VAL A 179 -8.25 -0.19 -28.00
N THR A 180 -7.62 0.86 -28.51
CA THR A 180 -6.82 1.81 -27.74
C THR A 180 -7.68 2.98 -27.24
N ASP A 181 -7.35 3.50 -26.06
CA ASP A 181 -8.10 4.53 -25.34
C ASP A 181 -9.62 4.29 -25.37
N PRO A 182 -10.08 3.12 -24.88
CA PRO A 182 -11.50 2.79 -24.89
C PRO A 182 -12.30 3.81 -24.09
N LYS A 183 -13.53 4.08 -24.54
CA LYS A 183 -14.52 4.86 -23.80
C LYS A 183 -15.12 4.01 -22.68
N ASP A 184 -15.72 4.65 -21.68
CA ASP A 184 -16.38 3.98 -20.55
C ASP A 184 -17.35 2.86 -20.97
N ARG A 185 -18.06 3.07 -22.10
CA ARG A 185 -18.82 2.02 -22.78
C ARG A 185 -18.14 1.67 -24.10
N THR A 186 -17.64 0.44 -24.19
CA THR A 186 -16.96 -0.08 -25.37
C THR A 186 -17.57 -1.43 -25.75
N SER A 187 -17.94 -1.59 -27.02
CA SER A 187 -18.45 -2.85 -27.55
C SER A 187 -17.31 -3.74 -28.02
N ILE A 188 -17.30 -4.98 -27.55
CA ILE A 188 -16.30 -5.99 -27.91
C ILE A 188 -17.04 -7.22 -28.44
N THR A 189 -16.69 -7.67 -29.64
CA THR A 189 -17.27 -8.87 -30.24
C THR A 189 -16.21 -9.97 -30.33
N PHE A 190 -16.55 -11.14 -29.80
CA PHE A 190 -15.73 -12.34 -29.92
C PHE A 190 -16.31 -13.29 -30.98
N THR A 191 -15.46 -13.78 -31.85
CA THR A 191 -15.71 -14.85 -32.82
C THR A 191 -15.17 -16.17 -32.28
N ASN A 192 -15.41 -17.28 -32.99
CA ASN A 192 -14.90 -18.59 -32.61
C ASN A 192 -13.37 -18.71 -32.67
N LYS A 193 -12.68 -17.77 -33.34
CA LYS A 193 -11.22 -17.73 -33.41
C LYS A 193 -10.58 -16.95 -32.26
N ASP A 194 -11.37 -16.13 -31.55
CA ASP A 194 -10.89 -15.38 -30.40
C ASP A 194 -10.93 -16.27 -29.15
N ASP A 195 -9.87 -16.24 -28.34
CA ASP A 195 -9.71 -17.06 -27.13
C ASP A 195 -9.35 -16.26 -25.87
N GLU A 196 -8.87 -15.03 -26.01
CA GLU A 196 -8.41 -14.20 -24.89
C GLU A 196 -8.85 -12.73 -25.03
N LEU A 197 -9.24 -12.13 -23.91
CA LEU A 197 -9.30 -10.68 -23.72
C LEU A 197 -8.16 -10.26 -22.80
N THR A 198 -7.36 -9.31 -23.24
CA THR A 198 -6.37 -8.62 -22.40
C THR A 198 -6.87 -7.23 -22.07
N ILE A 199 -6.79 -6.87 -20.78
CA ILE A 199 -7.05 -5.51 -20.29
C ILE A 199 -5.72 -4.90 -19.89
N VAL A 200 -5.34 -3.81 -20.54
CA VAL A 200 -4.12 -3.04 -20.23
C VAL A 200 -4.54 -1.74 -19.57
N LYS A 201 -3.92 -1.41 -18.44
CA LYS A 201 -4.17 -0.15 -17.75
C LYS A 201 -2.92 0.74 -17.75
N ASP A 202 -3.11 1.99 -17.35
CA ASP A 202 -2.02 2.92 -17.10
C ASP A 202 -1.07 2.45 -15.98
N ARG A 203 0.20 2.89 -16.02
CA ARG A 203 1.17 2.57 -14.97
C ARG A 203 0.98 3.47 -13.75
N SER A 204 1.14 2.89 -12.58
CA SER A 204 1.24 3.56 -11.29
C SER A 204 2.40 2.98 -10.47
N ASP A 205 3.02 3.79 -9.61
CA ASP A 205 4.09 3.31 -8.70
C ASP A 205 3.59 2.28 -7.66
N ILE A 206 2.28 2.12 -7.57
CA ILE A 206 1.57 1.23 -6.65
C ILE A 206 0.66 0.26 -7.40
N ASP A 207 1.04 -0.16 -8.61
CA ASP A 207 0.23 -1.07 -9.44
C ASP A 207 -0.21 -2.35 -8.72
N TYR A 208 0.64 -2.88 -7.83
CA TYR A 208 0.35 -4.04 -6.98
C TYR A 208 -0.83 -3.84 -6.01
N LEU A 209 -1.24 -2.59 -5.76
CA LEU A 209 -2.38 -2.24 -4.92
C LEU A 209 -3.71 -2.53 -5.63
N TYR A 210 -3.74 -2.42 -6.96
CA TYR A 210 -5.00 -2.55 -7.70
C TYR A 210 -5.33 -4.01 -7.94
N TYR A 211 -6.61 -4.33 -7.77
CA TYR A 211 -7.17 -5.56 -8.29
C TYR A 211 -8.22 -5.24 -9.33
N THR A 212 -8.50 -6.20 -10.19
CA THR A 212 -9.49 -6.09 -11.26
C THR A 212 -10.54 -7.17 -11.09
N SER A 213 -11.79 -6.82 -11.36
CA SER A 213 -12.91 -7.76 -11.41
C SER A 213 -13.80 -7.48 -12.61
N ILE A 214 -14.45 -8.53 -13.12
CA ILE A 214 -15.48 -8.40 -14.16
C ILE A 214 -16.79 -8.90 -13.59
N LYS A 215 -17.80 -8.06 -13.69
CA LYS A 215 -19.14 -8.30 -13.21
C LYS A 215 -20.10 -8.43 -14.39
N ASP A 216 -20.85 -9.53 -14.41
CA ASP A 216 -21.99 -9.68 -15.30
C ASP A 216 -23.13 -8.80 -14.79
N LYS A 217 -23.57 -7.82 -15.59
CA LYS A 217 -24.63 -6.89 -15.17
C LYS A 217 -26.02 -7.53 -15.15
N GLN A 218 -26.25 -8.61 -15.90
CA GLN A 218 -27.52 -9.31 -15.89
C GLN A 218 -27.71 -10.08 -14.57
N THR A 219 -26.67 -10.77 -14.12
CA THR A 219 -26.73 -11.60 -12.91
C THR A 219 -26.22 -10.89 -11.66
N ASN A 220 -25.59 -9.72 -11.82
CA ASN A 220 -24.93 -8.95 -10.77
C ASN A 220 -23.78 -9.71 -10.08
N LYS A 221 -23.27 -10.79 -10.69
CA LYS A 221 -22.21 -11.65 -10.15
C LYS A 221 -20.84 -11.26 -10.70
N ILE A 222 -19.82 -11.33 -9.86
CA ILE A 222 -18.43 -11.28 -10.29
C ILE A 222 -18.11 -12.63 -10.95
N ILE A 223 -17.64 -12.59 -12.20
CA ILE A 223 -17.32 -13.76 -13.03
C ILE A 223 -15.81 -13.91 -13.27
N PHE A 224 -15.02 -12.92 -12.85
CA PHE A 224 -13.57 -12.93 -12.91
C PHE A 224 -13.00 -11.97 -11.87
N GLU A 225 -11.91 -12.38 -11.21
CA GLU A 225 -11.11 -11.54 -10.34
C GLU A 225 -9.63 -11.82 -10.57
N SER A 226 -8.81 -10.78 -10.50
CA SER A 226 -7.36 -10.90 -10.45
C SER A 226 -6.78 -9.82 -9.54
N THR A 227 -5.91 -10.26 -8.64
CA THR A 227 -5.05 -9.39 -7.82
C THR A 227 -3.67 -9.21 -8.45
N ALA A 228 -3.38 -9.87 -9.57
CA ALA A 228 -2.08 -9.83 -10.22
C ALA A 228 -2.13 -9.05 -11.54
N TRP A 229 -1.10 -8.22 -11.75
CA TRP A 229 -0.81 -7.55 -13.01
C TRP A 229 0.47 -8.12 -13.59
N GLN A 230 0.42 -8.49 -14.86
CA GLN A 230 1.60 -8.91 -15.62
C GLN A 230 2.26 -7.69 -16.26
N TYR A 231 3.57 -7.78 -16.48
CA TYR A 231 4.36 -6.79 -17.22
C TYR A 231 5.11 -7.47 -18.34
N GLY A 232 4.91 -6.98 -19.57
CA GLY A 232 5.48 -7.57 -20.79
C GLY A 232 4.64 -7.26 -22.02
N GLY A 233 5.27 -7.07 -23.18
CA GLY A 233 4.59 -6.98 -24.48
C GLY A 233 3.72 -5.75 -24.75
N TYR A 234 3.36 -4.96 -23.74
CA TYR A 234 2.57 -3.73 -23.87
C TYR A 234 3.37 -2.53 -23.39
N LEU A 235 3.52 -1.51 -24.23
CA LEU A 235 4.27 -0.30 -23.93
C LEU A 235 3.32 0.89 -23.79
N ASP A 236 3.60 1.75 -22.81
CA ASP A 236 2.98 3.07 -22.73
C ASP A 236 3.60 4.04 -23.76
N GLU A 237 3.04 5.25 -23.84
CA GLU A 237 3.52 6.33 -24.73
C GLU A 237 4.97 6.74 -24.45
N ALA A 238 5.51 6.40 -23.28
CA ALA A 238 6.90 6.64 -22.89
C ALA A 238 7.81 5.41 -23.10
N TYR A 239 7.37 4.42 -23.89
CA TYR A 239 8.07 3.18 -24.19
C TYR A 239 8.43 2.33 -22.96
N LYS A 240 7.61 2.40 -21.91
CA LYS A 240 7.78 1.58 -20.71
C LYS A 240 6.67 0.56 -20.60
N LEU A 241 6.98 -0.59 -19.99
CA LEU A 241 6.01 -1.67 -19.82
C LEU A 241 4.77 -1.21 -19.04
N SER A 242 3.61 -1.53 -19.60
CA SER A 242 2.30 -1.29 -18.99
C SER A 242 1.77 -2.56 -18.32
N PRO A 243 1.10 -2.43 -17.16
CA PRO A 243 0.46 -3.54 -16.49
C PRO A 243 -0.76 -4.04 -17.27
N TYR A 244 -0.91 -5.36 -17.37
CA TYR A 244 -2.06 -5.98 -18.02
C TYR A 244 -2.53 -7.25 -17.30
N VAL A 245 -3.78 -7.65 -17.58
CA VAL A 245 -4.34 -8.94 -17.19
C VAL A 245 -4.87 -9.66 -18.43
N LYS A 246 -4.60 -10.96 -18.52
CA LYS A 246 -5.12 -11.85 -19.55
C LYS A 246 -6.31 -12.63 -19.01
N ILE A 247 -7.35 -12.73 -19.81
CA ILE A 247 -8.64 -13.26 -19.41
C ILE A 247 -9.10 -14.21 -20.51
N ASP A 248 -9.32 -15.47 -20.15
CA ASP A 248 -9.86 -16.46 -21.07
C ASP A 248 -11.29 -16.05 -21.47
N LYS A 249 -11.58 -16.04 -22.77
CA LYS A 249 -12.90 -15.67 -23.31
C LYS A 249 -14.03 -16.49 -22.69
N SER A 250 -13.76 -17.73 -22.26
CA SER A 250 -14.77 -18.65 -21.73
C SER A 250 -15.47 -18.14 -20.47
N ILE A 251 -14.98 -17.09 -19.79
CA ILE A 251 -15.73 -16.46 -18.69
C ILE A 251 -17.03 -15.80 -19.20
N PHE A 252 -17.05 -15.35 -20.46
CA PHE A 252 -18.21 -14.70 -21.10
C PHE A 252 -19.13 -15.76 -21.70
N LYS A 253 -19.98 -16.36 -20.86
CA LYS A 253 -20.89 -17.44 -21.28
C LYS A 253 -22.06 -16.98 -22.17
N LYS A 254 -22.41 -15.69 -22.12
CA LYS A 254 -23.52 -15.09 -22.85
C LYS A 254 -23.12 -13.72 -23.39
N SER A 255 -23.85 -13.23 -24.39
CA SER A 255 -23.73 -11.83 -24.81
C SER A 255 -24.51 -10.95 -23.83
N GLY A 256 -23.98 -9.75 -23.54
CA GLY A 256 -24.61 -8.82 -22.62
C GLY A 256 -23.67 -7.69 -22.20
N ASP A 257 -24.15 -6.86 -21.27
CA ASP A 257 -23.32 -5.81 -20.66
C ASP A 257 -22.52 -6.40 -19.49
N TYR A 258 -21.23 -6.07 -19.47
CA TYR A 258 -20.30 -6.41 -18.40
C TYR A 258 -19.67 -5.13 -17.84
N GLU A 259 -19.34 -5.15 -16.56
CA GLU A 259 -18.66 -4.05 -15.87
C GLU A 259 -17.25 -4.51 -15.46
N ILE A 260 -16.23 -3.78 -15.90
CA ILE A 260 -14.85 -3.99 -15.48
C ILE A 260 -14.55 -2.99 -14.37
N ILE A 261 -14.15 -3.49 -13.21
CA ILE A 261 -13.86 -2.67 -12.02
C ILE A 261 -12.37 -2.85 -11.70
N ILE A 262 -11.61 -1.75 -11.77
CA ILE A 262 -10.21 -1.70 -11.30
C ILE A 262 -10.16 -0.79 -10.08
N GLN A 263 -9.84 -1.34 -8.91
CA GLN A 263 -9.87 -0.59 -7.66
C GLN A 263 -8.76 -1.02 -6.70
N PRO A 264 -8.31 -0.13 -5.80
CA PRO A 264 -7.30 -0.46 -4.81
C PRO A 264 -7.84 -1.44 -3.76
N LEU A 265 -7.05 -2.47 -3.44
CA LEU A 265 -7.35 -3.43 -2.38
C LEU A 265 -6.88 -2.88 -1.02
N ILE A 266 -7.56 -1.86 -0.51
CA ILE A 266 -7.30 -1.30 0.83
C ILE A 266 -8.40 -1.74 1.79
N LYS A 267 -7.98 -2.16 2.98
CA LYS A 267 -8.88 -2.44 4.10
C LYS A 267 -9.33 -1.11 4.70
N TRP A 268 -10.40 -0.55 4.15
CA TRP A 268 -10.98 0.72 4.59
C TRP A 268 -11.70 0.60 5.94
N ASP A 269 -12.12 -0.61 6.29
CA ASP A 269 -12.80 -1.00 7.53
C ASP A 269 -11.85 -1.13 8.72
N LYS A 270 -10.57 -1.40 8.47
CA LYS A 270 -9.47 -1.33 9.45
C LYS A 270 -9.11 0.13 9.79
N TYR A 271 -10.06 0.86 10.39
CA TYR A 271 -9.80 1.88 11.43
C TYR A 271 -9.70 3.36 11.02
N ALA A 272 -10.82 4.05 11.22
CA ALA A 272 -10.85 5.49 11.48
C ALA A 272 -10.92 5.86 12.98
N ASP A 273 -11.23 4.90 13.89
CA ASP A 273 -11.54 5.20 15.32
C ASP A 273 -11.26 4.06 16.33
N SER A 274 -10.49 3.03 15.98
CA SER A 274 -10.26 1.92 16.90
C SER A 274 -9.02 2.12 17.75
N ASN A 275 -9.23 2.14 19.06
CA ASN A 275 -8.21 1.82 20.05
C ASN A 275 -7.79 0.36 19.88
N ILE A 276 -6.99 0.03 18.86
CA ILE A 276 -6.27 -1.24 18.87
C ILE A 276 -5.28 -1.18 20.01
N SER A 277 -5.36 -2.17 20.89
CA SER A 277 -4.41 -2.33 21.98
C SER A 277 -3.02 -2.68 21.42
N SER A 278 -1.95 -2.27 22.11
CA SER A 278 -0.59 -2.65 21.71
C SER A 278 -0.43 -4.17 21.52
N GLY A 279 -1.10 -4.99 22.34
CA GLY A 279 -1.11 -6.45 22.21
C GLY A 279 -1.78 -7.01 20.95
N GLU A 280 -2.78 -6.33 20.37
CA GLU A 280 -3.40 -6.73 19.10
C GLU A 280 -2.52 -6.37 17.90
N ILE A 281 -1.85 -5.21 17.96
CA ILE A 281 -0.80 -4.81 17.00
C ILE A 281 0.31 -5.87 16.98
N GLU A 282 0.64 -6.45 18.13
CA GLU A 282 1.76 -7.38 18.31
C GLU A 282 1.51 -8.80 17.84
N LYS A 283 0.26 -9.31 17.92
CA LYS A 283 -0.10 -10.59 17.31
C LYS A 283 0.15 -10.60 15.80
N ILE A 284 0.02 -9.44 15.15
CA ILE A 284 0.26 -9.34 13.71
C ILE A 284 1.76 -9.40 13.37
N TYR A 285 2.62 -9.06 14.35
CA TYR A 285 4.08 -9.05 14.21
C TYR A 285 4.81 -10.35 14.58
N ASP A 286 4.10 -11.35 15.10
CA ASP A 286 4.69 -12.67 15.31
C ASP A 286 4.61 -13.48 14.01
N PRO A 287 5.74 -13.89 13.40
CA PRO A 287 5.75 -14.69 12.17
C PRO A 287 4.91 -15.96 12.28
N ALA A 288 4.78 -16.51 13.49
CA ALA A 288 3.95 -17.66 13.78
C ALA A 288 2.44 -17.36 13.69
N TYR A 289 1.98 -16.15 14.04
CA TYR A 289 0.56 -15.77 13.98
C TYR A 289 0.11 -15.30 12.58
N ALA A 290 1.00 -14.65 11.82
CA ALA A 290 0.70 -14.16 10.47
C ALA A 290 0.32 -15.28 9.48
N PHE A 291 0.73 -16.53 9.77
CA PHE A 291 0.42 -17.71 8.95
C PHE A 291 -1.00 -18.29 9.19
N TYR A 292 -1.63 -18.07 10.35
CA TYR A 292 -2.86 -18.79 10.74
C TYR A 292 -4.16 -18.00 10.59
N HIS A 293 -4.12 -16.69 10.29
CA HIS A 293 -5.32 -15.84 10.26
C HIS A 293 -5.61 -15.17 8.92
N TYR A 294 -4.94 -15.58 7.85
CA TYR A 294 -5.17 -15.08 6.48
C TYR A 294 -5.50 -16.19 5.46
N ARG A 295 -6.10 -17.30 5.91
CA ARG A 295 -6.87 -18.22 5.06
C ARG A 295 -8.36 -18.02 5.24
#